data_AF-A0A8S9LQ02-F1
#
_entry.id   AF-A0A8S9LQ02-F1
#
_cell.length_a   1.000
_cell.length_b   1.000
_cell.length_c   1.000
_cell.angle_alpha   90.00
_cell.angle_beta   90.00
_cell.angle_gamma   90.00
#
_symmetry.space_group_name_H-M   'P 1'
#
loop_
_entity.id
_entity.type
_entity.pdbx_description
1 polymer ?
#
loop_
_entity_poly.entity_id
_entity_poly.type
_entity_poly.pdbx_seq_one_letter_code
_entity_poly.pdbx_strand_id
1 'polypeptide(L)'
;MRIASASLMKSVRTPEVEAGRTKDIWCTTTLRRLKETSPLSLKVALRSVREGRFQTLDQCLIREYRMSLQGTIGNFSGNFCEGVRARLIDKDDAPKWDPPTLEKVTEDMVDDYFSSLTPSEPDLDLPIKLRESI
;
A
#
# COMPACT_ATOMS: atom_id res chain seq x y z
N MET A 1 -0.26 -12.16 -16.93
CA MET A 1 0.33 -11.69 -15.67
C MET A 1 -0.75 -11.75 -14.57
N ARG A 2 -0.95 -12.91 -13.94
CA ARG A 2 -2.05 -13.22 -12.98
C ARG A 2 -1.54 -13.42 -11.54
N ILE A 3 -0.29 -13.05 -11.26
CA ILE A 3 0.48 -13.57 -10.12
C ILE A 3 0.43 -12.65 -8.88
N ALA A 4 0.13 -11.35 -9.05
CA ALA A 4 0.20 -10.37 -7.95
C ALA A 4 -1.00 -10.48 -6.98
N SER A 5 -2.25 -10.39 -7.47
CA SER A 5 -3.46 -10.44 -6.62
C SER A 5 -3.66 -11.78 -5.89
N ALA A 6 -3.34 -12.91 -6.54
CA ALA A 6 -3.45 -14.24 -5.92
C ALA A 6 -2.46 -14.46 -4.76
N SER A 7 -1.37 -13.68 -4.70
CA SER A 7 -0.30 -13.87 -3.74
C SER A 7 -0.56 -13.20 -2.39
N LEU A 8 -1.13 -11.99 -2.34
CA LEU A 8 -1.45 -11.35 -1.05
C LEU A 8 -2.57 -12.10 -0.33
N MET A 9 -3.59 -12.53 -1.07
CA MET A 9 -4.68 -13.36 -0.55
C MET A 9 -4.13 -14.65 0.10
N LYS A 10 -3.13 -15.30 -0.51
CA LYS A 10 -2.44 -16.44 0.09
C LYS A 10 -1.65 -16.04 1.34
N SER A 11 -0.92 -14.92 1.30
CA SER A 11 -0.15 -14.42 2.45
C SER A 11 -1.00 -14.00 3.64
N VAL A 12 -2.27 -13.61 3.45
CA VAL A 12 -3.24 -13.36 4.54
C VAL A 12 -3.93 -14.65 4.99
N ARG A 13 -4.26 -15.56 4.07
CA ARG A 13 -4.86 -16.85 4.40
C ARG A 13 -3.95 -17.75 5.23
N THR A 14 -2.64 -17.73 5.01
CA THR A 14 -1.69 -18.53 5.80
C THR A 14 -1.78 -18.20 7.30
N PRO A 15 -1.65 -16.93 7.74
CA PRO A 15 -1.85 -16.59 9.14
C PRO A 15 -3.29 -16.86 9.61
N GLU A 16 -4.33 -16.74 8.78
CA GLU A 16 -5.72 -17.12 9.17
C GLU A 16 -5.85 -18.60 9.54
N VAL A 17 -5.23 -19.47 8.74
CA VAL A 17 -5.19 -20.92 9.00
C VAL A 17 -4.36 -21.23 10.24
N GLU A 18 -3.20 -20.60 10.39
CA GLU A 18 -2.32 -20.83 11.54
C GLU A 18 -2.92 -20.28 12.83
N ALA A 19 -3.56 -19.11 12.82
CA ALA A 19 -4.29 -18.56 13.96
C ALA A 19 -5.40 -19.50 14.45
N GLY A 20 -6.09 -20.18 13.53
CA GLY A 20 -7.11 -21.18 13.87
C GLY A 20 -6.53 -22.48 14.44
N ARG A 21 -5.31 -22.87 14.03
CA ARG A 21 -4.64 -24.11 14.46
C ARG A 21 -3.92 -23.98 15.79
N THR A 22 -3.18 -22.89 15.99
CA THR A 22 -2.26 -22.73 17.13
C THR A 22 -2.80 -21.78 18.21
N LYS A 23 -3.88 -21.03 17.92
CA LYS A 23 -4.35 -19.90 18.77
C LYS A 23 -3.22 -18.93 19.14
N ASP A 24 -2.21 -18.82 18.28
CA ASP A 24 -1.07 -17.95 18.53
C ASP A 24 -1.54 -16.48 18.59
N ILE A 25 -1.23 -15.83 19.71
CA ILE A 25 -1.56 -14.43 19.99
C ILE A 25 -0.93 -13.50 18.94
N TRP A 26 0.26 -13.84 18.46
CA TRP A 26 0.96 -13.07 17.43
C TRP A 26 0.24 -13.17 16.08
N CYS A 27 -0.15 -14.38 15.64
CA CYS A 27 -0.88 -14.60 14.39
C CYS A 27 -2.24 -13.89 14.41
N THR A 28 -3.01 -14.11 15.48
CA THR A 28 -4.34 -13.47 15.65
C THR A 28 -4.27 -11.95 15.72
N THR A 29 -3.28 -11.40 16.43
CA THR A 29 -3.10 -9.94 16.53
C THR A 29 -2.64 -9.32 15.22
N THR A 30 -1.73 -9.98 14.50
CA THR A 30 -1.26 -9.52 13.20
C THR A 30 -2.39 -9.51 12.17
N LEU A 31 -3.19 -10.58 12.10
CA LEU A 31 -4.35 -10.64 11.22
C LEU A 31 -5.36 -9.53 11.49
N ARG A 32 -5.69 -9.30 12.76
CA ARG A 32 -6.60 -8.23 13.16
C ARG A 32 -6.08 -6.88 12.68
N ARG A 33 -4.80 -6.58 12.90
CA ARG A 33 -4.18 -5.33 12.41
C ARG A 33 -4.25 -5.20 10.90
N LEU A 34 -4.00 -6.27 10.15
CA LEU A 34 -4.14 -6.25 8.69
C LEU A 34 -5.59 -5.96 8.27
N LYS A 35 -6.58 -6.53 8.96
CA LYS A 35 -8.02 -6.29 8.68
C LYS A 35 -8.48 -4.87 9.00
N GLU A 36 -7.78 -4.14 9.85
CA GLU A 36 -8.07 -2.73 10.17
C GLU A 36 -7.50 -1.74 9.15
N THR A 37 -6.70 -2.20 8.18
CA THR A 37 -6.06 -1.34 7.16
C THR A 37 -6.81 -1.36 5.83
N SER A 38 -6.58 -0.35 4.98
CA SER A 38 -7.17 -0.29 3.64
C SER A 38 -6.72 -1.51 2.80
N PRO A 39 -7.65 -2.29 2.23
CA PRO A 39 -7.33 -3.42 1.37
C PRO A 39 -6.49 -3.03 0.15
N LEU A 40 -6.75 -1.86 -0.42
CA LEU A 40 -5.98 -1.33 -1.55
C LEU A 40 -4.54 -0.99 -1.13
N SER A 41 -4.38 -0.26 -0.01
CA SER A 41 -3.06 0.07 0.53
C SER A 41 -2.22 -1.17 0.84
N LEU A 42 -2.83 -2.26 1.33
CA LEU A 42 -2.13 -3.52 1.55
C LEU A 42 -1.54 -4.12 0.25
N LYS A 43 -2.31 -4.13 -0.85
CA LYS A 43 -1.80 -4.62 -2.15
C LYS A 43 -0.71 -3.72 -2.71
N VAL A 44 -0.92 -2.41 -2.64
CA VAL A 44 0.05 -1.39 -3.09
C VAL A 44 1.36 -1.52 -2.31
N ALA A 45 1.31 -1.60 -0.99
CA ALA A 45 2.50 -1.76 -0.14
C ALA A 45 3.25 -3.06 -0.44
N LEU A 46 2.54 -4.19 -0.60
CA LEU A 46 3.18 -5.46 -0.95
C LEU A 46 3.90 -5.39 -2.30
N ARG A 47 3.26 -4.78 -3.30
CA ARG A 47 3.88 -4.58 -4.62
C ARG A 47 5.12 -3.71 -4.50
N SER A 48 5.04 -2.60 -3.77
CA SER A 48 6.17 -1.68 -3.60
C SER A 48 7.39 -2.37 -2.97
N VAL A 49 7.18 -3.17 -1.91
CA VAL A 49 8.25 -3.95 -1.28
C VAL A 49 8.87 -4.95 -2.25
N ARG A 50 8.06 -5.61 -3.09
CA ARG A 50 8.53 -6.61 -4.06
C ARG A 50 9.33 -6.00 -5.19
N GLU A 51 8.87 -4.88 -5.74
CA GLU A 51 9.59 -4.16 -6.80
C GLU A 51 10.86 -3.49 -6.26
N GLY A 52 10.78 -2.90 -5.06
CA GLY A 52 11.91 -2.23 -4.40
C GLY A 52 13.10 -3.15 -4.11
N ARG A 53 12.86 -4.46 -3.96
CA ARG A 53 13.92 -5.46 -3.76
C ARG A 53 14.98 -5.47 -4.88
N PHE A 54 14.63 -4.97 -6.07
CA PHE A 54 15.50 -4.96 -7.25
C PHE A 54 15.88 -3.55 -7.71
N GLN A 55 15.63 -2.53 -6.88
CA GLN A 55 15.86 -1.12 -7.19
C GLN A 55 16.88 -0.48 -6.25
N THR A 56 17.53 0.59 -6.71
CA THR A 56 18.34 1.43 -5.84
C THR A 56 17.45 2.26 -4.91
N LEU A 57 18.06 2.89 -3.89
CA LEU A 57 17.35 3.81 -3.01
C LEU A 57 16.72 4.98 -3.79
N ASP A 58 17.47 5.57 -4.73
CA ASP A 58 16.97 6.72 -5.52
C ASP A 58 15.76 6.33 -6.37
N GLN A 59 15.79 5.14 -6.99
CA GLN A 59 14.66 4.60 -7.74
C GLN A 59 13.44 4.34 -6.85
N CYS A 60 13.66 3.77 -5.65
CA CYS A 60 12.60 3.57 -4.66
C CYS A 60 11.97 4.91 -4.25
N LEU A 61 12.78 5.92 -3.94
CA LEU A 61 12.30 7.23 -3.50
C LEU A 61 11.47 7.93 -4.56
N ILE A 62 11.91 7.91 -5.82
CA ILE A 62 11.14 8.48 -6.95
C ILE A 62 9.78 7.76 -7.09
N ARG A 63 9.76 6.43 -6.98
CA ARG A 63 8.50 5.66 -7.04
C ARG A 63 7.58 5.97 -5.85
N GLU A 64 8.10 5.92 -4.62
CA GLU A 64 7.32 6.17 -3.40
C GLU A 64 6.75 7.59 -3.36
N TYR A 65 7.49 8.57 -3.91
CA TYR A 65 7.00 9.93 -4.08
C TYR A 65 5.75 9.98 -4.97
N ARG A 66 5.78 9.37 -6.17
CA ARG A 66 4.61 9.30 -7.05
C ARG A 66 3.43 8.58 -6.38
N MET A 67 3.70 7.44 -5.74
CA MET A 67 2.69 6.65 -5.04
C MET A 67 2.03 7.44 -3.91
N SER A 68 2.81 8.21 -3.16
CA SER A 68 2.31 9.06 -2.07
C SER A 68 1.38 10.14 -2.59
N LEU A 69 1.73 10.78 -3.71
CA LEU A 69 0.87 11.77 -4.35
C LEU A 69 -0.42 11.15 -4.90
N GLN A 70 -0.34 10.02 -5.61
CA GLN A 70 -1.55 9.30 -6.07
C GLN A 70 -2.49 8.93 -4.92
N GLY A 71 -1.92 8.50 -3.79
CA GLY A 71 -2.68 8.15 -2.60
C GLY A 71 -3.25 9.32 -1.81
N THR A 72 -2.68 10.52 -1.90
CA THR A 72 -3.07 11.69 -1.09
C THR A 72 -3.92 12.69 -1.86
N ILE A 73 -3.62 12.93 -3.14
CA ILE A 73 -4.30 13.92 -3.98
C ILE A 73 -4.89 13.32 -5.27
N GLY A 74 -4.53 12.09 -5.63
CA GLY A 74 -5.04 11.39 -6.81
C GLY A 74 -6.37 10.66 -6.58
N ASN A 75 -6.63 9.66 -7.45
CA ASN A 75 -7.89 8.91 -7.51
C ASN A 75 -8.25 8.17 -6.21
N PHE A 76 -7.29 7.95 -5.32
CA PHE A 76 -7.48 7.18 -4.09
C PHE A 76 -7.34 8.01 -2.82
N SER A 77 -7.28 9.35 -2.96
CA SER A 77 -7.29 10.31 -1.85
C SER A 77 -8.41 10.05 -0.84
N GLY A 78 -9.56 9.53 -1.28
CA GLY A 78 -10.66 9.13 -0.41
C GLY A 78 -10.26 8.11 0.67
N ASN A 79 -9.44 7.11 0.34
CA ASN A 79 -8.94 6.15 1.34
C ASN A 79 -7.97 6.81 2.32
N PHE A 80 -7.13 7.73 1.86
CA PHE A 80 -6.24 8.47 2.76
C PHE A 80 -7.05 9.34 3.73
N CYS A 81 -7.99 10.13 3.22
CA CYS A 81 -8.87 10.97 4.01
C CYS A 81 -9.70 10.15 5.01
N GLU A 82 -10.23 9.00 4.61
CA GLU A 82 -11.01 8.13 5.49
C GLU A 82 -10.15 7.57 6.64
N GLY A 83 -8.90 7.21 6.37
CA GLY A 83 -7.99 6.76 7.41
C GLY A 83 -7.66 7.87 8.41
N VAL A 84 -7.42 9.09 7.92
CA VAL A 84 -7.22 10.27 8.76
C VAL A 84 -8.48 10.55 9.59
N ARG A 85 -9.66 10.51 8.97
CA ARG A 85 -10.94 10.72 9.65
C ARG A 85 -11.11 9.73 10.80
N ALA A 86 -11.03 8.43 10.51
CA ALA A 86 -11.31 7.37 11.47
C ALA A 86 -10.32 7.34 12.65
N ARG A 87 -9.03 7.65 12.41
CA ARG A 87 -7.98 7.54 13.43
C ARG A 87 -7.68 8.85 14.15
N LEU A 88 -7.81 10.00 13.50
CA LEU A 88 -7.33 11.29 14.03
C LEU A 88 -8.44 12.30 14.28
N ILE A 89 -9.48 12.32 13.44
CA ILE A 89 -10.57 13.30 13.53
C ILE A 89 -11.69 12.77 14.43
N ASP A 90 -12.41 11.77 13.95
CA ASP A 90 -13.57 11.21 14.65
C ASP A 90 -13.16 10.19 15.71
N LYS A 91 -11.99 9.55 15.54
CA LYS A 91 -11.43 8.55 16.47
C LYS A 91 -12.40 7.41 16.77
N ASP A 92 -13.16 7.00 15.75
CA ASP A 92 -14.12 5.90 15.86
C ASP A 92 -13.48 4.53 15.64
N ASP A 93 -12.23 4.49 15.16
CA ASP A 93 -11.51 3.27 14.76
C ASP A 93 -12.31 2.39 13.77
N ALA A 94 -13.24 3.00 13.00
CA ALA A 94 -14.17 2.31 12.12
C ALA A 94 -14.09 2.86 10.68
N PRO A 95 -12.93 2.74 10.00
CA PRO A 95 -12.77 3.25 8.65
C PRO A 95 -13.62 2.47 7.63
N LYS A 96 -14.24 3.21 6.71
CA LYS A 96 -15.06 2.71 5.61
C LYS A 96 -14.25 2.71 4.32
N TRP A 97 -13.37 1.73 4.20
CA TRP A 97 -12.50 1.60 3.03
C TRP A 97 -13.28 1.35 1.73
N ASP A 98 -12.77 1.92 0.64
CA ASP A 98 -13.26 1.66 -0.71
C ASP A 98 -12.09 1.34 -1.66
N PRO A 99 -11.93 0.09 -2.14
CA PRO A 99 -12.81 -1.05 -1.93
C PRO A 99 -12.74 -1.65 -0.51
N PRO A 100 -13.83 -2.24 0.00
CA PRO A 100 -13.91 -2.71 1.39
C PRO A 100 -13.24 -4.06 1.65
N THR A 101 -12.84 -4.81 0.62
CA THR A 101 -12.20 -6.13 0.79
C THR A 101 -11.07 -6.36 -0.22
N LEU A 102 -10.15 -7.28 0.10
CA LEU A 102 -9.00 -7.61 -0.74
C LEU A 102 -9.41 -8.19 -2.10
N GLU A 103 -10.52 -8.91 -2.17
CA GLU A 103 -11.06 -9.51 -3.39
C GLU A 103 -11.57 -8.45 -4.37
N LYS A 104 -12.05 -7.33 -3.86
CA LYS A 104 -12.59 -6.23 -4.66
C LYS A 104 -11.51 -5.29 -5.20
N VAL A 105 -10.28 -5.37 -4.70
CA VAL A 105 -9.16 -4.61 -5.26
C VAL A 105 -8.72 -5.24 -6.59
N THR A 106 -8.91 -4.51 -7.68
CA THR A 106 -8.46 -4.92 -9.02
C THR A 106 -6.96 -4.64 -9.21
N GLU A 107 -6.34 -5.25 -10.24
CA GLU A 107 -4.95 -4.93 -10.58
C GLU A 107 -4.84 -3.50 -11.12
N ASP A 108 -5.81 -3.04 -11.92
CA ASP A 108 -5.84 -1.67 -12.45
C ASP A 108 -5.81 -0.61 -11.33
N MET A 109 -6.56 -0.83 -10.23
CA MET A 109 -6.50 0.05 -9.05
C MET A 109 -5.10 0.10 -8.43
N VAL A 110 -4.37 -1.02 -8.45
CA VAL A 110 -3.00 -1.07 -7.96
C VAL A 110 -2.05 -0.44 -8.97
N ASP A 111 -2.24 -0.66 -10.27
CA ASP A 111 -1.43 -0.06 -11.34
C ASP A 111 -1.53 1.47 -11.34
N ASP A 112 -2.71 2.03 -11.08
CA ASP A 112 -2.93 3.48 -11.00
C ASP A 112 -2.07 4.16 -9.91
N TYR A 113 -1.76 3.47 -8.81
CA TYR A 113 -0.83 4.00 -7.79
C TYR A 113 0.60 4.15 -8.32
N PHE A 114 0.99 3.39 -9.34
CA PHE A 114 2.33 3.34 -9.91
C PHE A 114 2.40 4.09 -11.25
N SER A 115 1.30 4.68 -11.71
CA SER A 115 1.27 5.47 -12.93
C SER A 115 2.04 6.78 -12.76
N SER A 116 2.46 7.37 -13.87
CA SER A 116 3.02 8.72 -13.85
C SER A 116 2.01 9.71 -13.30
N LEU A 117 2.52 10.77 -12.67
CA LEU A 117 1.72 11.91 -12.26
C LEU A 117 1.23 12.69 -13.49
N THR A 118 0.28 13.61 -13.27
CA THR A 118 -0.15 14.52 -14.33
C THR A 118 1.04 15.34 -14.85
N PRO A 119 1.02 15.80 -16.12
CA PRO A 119 2.13 16.58 -16.68
C PRO A 119 2.52 17.84 -15.90
N SER A 120 1.64 18.30 -15.00
CA SER A 120 1.84 19.47 -14.13
C SER A 120 2.70 19.21 -12.90
N GLU A 121 2.85 17.95 -12.47
CA GLU A 121 3.63 17.60 -11.27
C GLU A 121 4.88 16.83 -11.71
N PRO A 122 6.08 17.45 -11.63
CA PRO A 122 7.31 16.79 -12.02
C PRO A 122 7.66 15.68 -11.02
N ASP A 123 8.46 14.72 -11.48
CA ASP A 123 9.02 13.72 -10.58
C ASP A 123 9.99 14.32 -9.56
N LEU A 124 10.19 13.59 -8.47
CA LEU A 124 11.17 13.93 -7.45
C LEU A 124 12.58 14.03 -8.07
N ASP A 125 13.12 15.24 -8.14
CA ASP A 125 14.50 15.47 -8.54
C ASP A 125 15.43 15.25 -7.34
N LEU A 126 16.19 14.16 -7.38
CA LEU A 126 17.17 13.84 -6.34
C LEU A 126 18.54 14.43 -6.73
N PRO A 127 19.28 15.04 -5.79
CA PRO A 127 20.60 15.62 -6.05
C PRO A 127 21.68 14.52 -6.18
N ILE A 128 21.51 13.59 -7.10
CA ILE A 128 22.38 12.42 -7.30
C ILE A 128 23.80 12.87 -7.67
N LYS A 129 23.91 13.93 -8.49
CA LYS A 129 25.19 14.49 -8.96
C LYS A 129 26.09 15.01 -7.83
N LEU A 130 25.51 15.45 -6.71
CA LEU A 130 26.27 15.97 -5.57
C LEU A 130 26.91 14.83 -4.75
N ARG A 131 26.34 13.62 -4.84
CA ARG A 131 26.76 12.44 -4.06
C ARG A 131 27.99 11.75 -4.64
N GLU A 132 28.20 11.85 -5.95
CA GLU A 132 29.33 11.25 -6.68
C GLU A 132 30.58 12.16 -6.74
N SER A 133 30.50 13.35 -6.15
CA SER A 133 31.55 14.38 -6.16
C SER A 133 32.44 14.38 -4.89
N ILE A 134 32.27 13.39 -4.00
CA ILE A 134 33.02 13.19 -2.75
C ILE A 134 33.70 11.82 -2.82
#